data_AF-A0AAV5BXN4-F1
#
_entry.id   AF-A0AAV5BXN4-F1
#
_cell.length_a   1.000
_cell.length_b   1.000
_cell.length_c   1.000
_cell.angle_alpha   90.00
_cell.angle_beta   90.00
_cell.angle_gamma   90.00
#
_symmetry.space_group_name_H-M   'P 1'
#
loop_
_entity.id
_entity.type
_entity.pdbx_description
1 polymer ?
#
loop_
_entity_poly.entity_id
_entity_poly.type
_entity_poly.pdbx_seq_one_letter_code
_entity_poly.pdbx_strand_id
1 'polypeptide(L)'
;MAKARIGHFVEAQILEAIGVDYVDESEVLTLADDAHHINKHNFRVPFVCGCRNLGEALRRIREGAAMIRTKGEAGTGNVVEAVRHVRSVMGDVRALRNMDDDEVFAYAKSIAAPTISSCRPSS
;
A
#
# COMPACT_ATOMS: atom_id res chain seq x y z
N MET A 1 -16.72 -5.06 0.65
CA MET A 1 -15.44 -4.82 -0.07
C MET A 1 -15.56 -5.35 -1.48
N ALA A 2 -15.15 -4.58 -2.47
CA ALA A 2 -15.08 -5.01 -3.87
C ALA A 2 -13.68 -4.73 -4.44
N LYS A 3 -13.27 -5.49 -5.46
CA LYS A 3 -11.95 -5.34 -6.09
C LYS A 3 -12.04 -4.45 -7.32
N ALA A 4 -11.04 -3.59 -7.50
CA ALA A 4 -10.80 -2.81 -8.71
C ALA A 4 -9.42 -3.14 -9.27
N ARG A 5 -9.27 -3.05 -10.59
CA ARG A 5 -7.97 -3.20 -11.26
C ARG A 5 -7.04 -2.04 -10.89
N ILE A 6 -5.74 -2.31 -10.81
CA ILE A 6 -4.72 -1.28 -10.55
C ILE A 6 -4.78 -0.23 -11.66
N GLY A 7 -4.89 1.04 -11.26
CA GLY A 7 -4.98 2.20 -12.15
C GLY A 7 -6.36 2.47 -12.75
N HIS A 8 -7.33 1.58 -12.59
CA HIS A 8 -8.66 1.74 -13.21
C HIS A 8 -9.62 2.60 -12.37
N PHE A 9 -9.37 3.91 -12.33
CA PHE A 9 -10.17 4.84 -11.50
C PHE A 9 -11.68 4.82 -11.82
N VAL A 10 -12.08 4.52 -13.06
CA VAL A 10 -13.50 4.42 -13.44
C VAL A 10 -14.19 3.21 -12.78
N GLU A 11 -13.49 2.09 -12.58
CA GLU A 11 -14.07 0.95 -11.85
C GLU A 11 -14.31 1.34 -10.40
N ALA A 12 -13.36 2.05 -9.79
CA ALA A 12 -13.52 2.55 -8.44
C ALA A 12 -14.68 3.57 -8.32
N GLN A 13 -14.91 4.41 -9.34
CA GLN A 13 -16.06 5.33 -9.38
C GLN A 13 -17.40 4.57 -9.41
N ILE A 14 -17.46 3.49 -10.20
CA ILE A 14 -18.65 2.63 -10.26
C ILE A 14 -18.88 1.96 -8.91
N LEU A 15 -17.83 1.41 -8.30
CA LEU A 15 -17.92 0.76 -6.99
C LEU A 15 -18.34 1.74 -5.87
N GLU A 16 -17.81 2.96 -5.89
CA GLU A 16 -18.23 4.03 -4.99
C GLU A 16 -19.71 4.39 -5.18
N ALA A 17 -20.18 4.51 -6.43
CA ALA A 17 -21.58 4.81 -6.73
C ALA A 17 -22.54 3.70 -6.30
N ILE A 18 -22.10 2.43 -6.33
CA ILE A 18 -22.87 1.28 -5.83
C ILE A 18 -22.93 1.26 -4.29
N GLY A 19 -22.05 2.02 -3.61
CA GLY A 19 -22.04 2.15 -2.16
C GLY A 19 -21.30 1.02 -1.45
N VAL A 20 -20.18 0.54 -2.01
CA VAL A 20 -19.33 -0.44 -1.31
C VAL A 20 -18.61 0.21 -0.13
N ASP A 21 -18.39 -0.55 0.96
CA ASP A 21 -17.71 -0.01 2.15
C ASP A 21 -16.20 0.21 1.94
N TYR A 22 -15.58 -0.61 1.08
CA TYR A 22 -14.14 -0.58 0.80
C TYR A 22 -13.86 -1.01 -0.63
N VAL A 23 -12.89 -0.35 -1.27
CA VAL A 23 -12.35 -0.73 -2.58
C VAL A 23 -10.95 -1.32 -2.40
N ASP A 24 -10.71 -2.54 -2.89
CA ASP A 24 -9.38 -3.16 -2.92
C ASP A 24 -8.77 -3.01 -4.31
N GLU A 25 -7.81 -2.09 -4.44
CA GLU A 25 -7.02 -1.92 -5.66
C GLU A 25 -6.02 -3.08 -5.75
N SER A 26 -6.37 -4.09 -6.54
CA SER A 26 -5.84 -5.44 -6.36
C SER A 26 -4.99 -5.91 -7.54
N GLU A 27 -3.76 -6.30 -7.24
CA GLU A 27 -2.81 -6.95 -8.16
C GLU A 27 -3.22 -8.37 -8.60
N VAL A 28 -4.23 -8.95 -7.94
CA VAL A 28 -4.79 -10.26 -8.34
C VAL A 28 -5.60 -10.14 -9.64
N LEU A 29 -6.08 -8.94 -9.96
CA LEU A 29 -6.74 -8.66 -11.24
C LEU A 29 -5.71 -8.17 -12.26
N THR A 30 -6.01 -8.35 -13.54
CA THR A 30 -5.17 -7.81 -14.63
C THR A 30 -5.01 -6.30 -14.48
N LEU A 31 -3.77 -5.81 -14.61
CA LEU A 31 -3.46 -4.39 -14.55
C LEU A 31 -4.22 -3.63 -15.64
N ALA A 32 -4.78 -2.47 -15.29
CA ALA A 32 -5.37 -1.56 -16.26
C ALA A 32 -4.39 -0.43 -16.64
N ASP A 33 -3.53 -0.03 -15.70
CA ASP A 33 -2.39 0.86 -15.92
C ASP A 33 -1.15 0.25 -15.25
N ASP A 34 -0.07 0.11 -16.01
CA ASP A 34 1.20 -0.48 -15.55
C ASP A 34 2.10 0.54 -14.83
N ALA A 35 1.84 1.84 -15.01
CA ALA A 35 2.67 2.92 -14.50
C ALA A 35 2.06 3.59 -13.26
N HIS A 36 0.74 3.74 -13.21
CA HIS A 36 0.07 4.53 -12.17
C HIS A 36 -1.00 3.76 -11.41
N HIS A 37 -1.07 4.02 -10.11
CA HIS A 37 -2.18 3.57 -9.27
C HIS A 37 -3.23 4.69 -9.19
N ILE A 38 -4.43 4.33 -8.76
CA ILE A 38 -5.52 5.29 -8.59
C ILE A 38 -5.13 6.34 -7.55
N ASN A 39 -5.41 7.61 -7.82
CA ASN A 39 -5.34 8.67 -6.82
C ASN A 39 -6.56 8.55 -5.89
N LYS A 40 -6.35 7.95 -4.72
CA LYS A 40 -7.40 7.53 -3.79
C LYS A 40 -7.97 8.68 -2.97
N HIS A 41 -7.25 9.83 -2.89
CA HIS A 41 -7.75 11.06 -2.26
C HIS A 41 -8.97 11.67 -2.95
N ASN A 42 -9.21 11.32 -4.22
CA ASN A 42 -10.35 11.82 -4.97
C ASN A 42 -11.67 11.09 -4.64
N PHE A 43 -11.60 10.07 -3.79
CA PHE A 43 -12.73 9.21 -3.44
C PHE A 43 -13.06 9.36 -1.96
N ARG A 44 -14.34 9.17 -1.63
CA ARG A 44 -14.84 9.12 -0.25
C ARG A 44 -14.76 7.70 0.30
N VAL A 45 -14.89 6.69 -0.56
CA VAL A 45 -14.74 5.29 -0.15
C VAL A 45 -13.28 4.99 0.22
N PRO A 46 -13.01 4.33 1.36
CA PRO A 46 -11.65 3.96 1.75
C PRO A 46 -11.08 2.85 0.86
N PHE A 47 -9.79 2.96 0.56
CA PHE A 47 -9.06 2.00 -0.28
C PHE A 47 -8.16 1.08 0.53
N VAL A 48 -8.09 -0.17 0.07
CA VAL A 48 -7.15 -1.19 0.50
C VAL A 48 -6.16 -1.43 -0.64
N CYS A 49 -4.87 -1.43 -0.35
CA CYS A 49 -3.83 -1.72 -1.33
C CYS A 49 -2.87 -2.81 -0.84
N GLY A 50 -2.37 -3.63 -1.77
CA GLY A 50 -1.32 -4.60 -1.50
C GLY A 50 0.08 -3.97 -1.40
N CYS A 51 0.95 -4.48 -0.54
CA CYS A 51 2.38 -4.18 -0.51
C CYS A 51 3.27 -5.43 -0.34
N ARG A 52 4.51 -5.39 -0.84
CA ARG A 52 5.55 -6.41 -0.58
C ARG A 52 6.62 -5.95 0.41
N ASN A 53 6.82 -4.64 0.51
CA ASN A 53 7.82 -3.99 1.36
C ASN A 53 7.29 -2.65 1.90
N LEU A 54 8.03 -2.06 2.84
CA LEU A 54 7.62 -0.81 3.48
C LEU A 54 7.55 0.36 2.49
N GLY A 55 8.47 0.43 1.53
CA GLY A 55 8.46 1.49 0.51
C GLY A 55 7.20 1.48 -0.35
N GLU A 56 6.73 0.31 -0.78
CA GLU A 56 5.48 0.17 -1.51
C GLU A 56 4.28 0.54 -0.64
N ALA A 57 4.26 0.10 0.63
CA ALA A 57 3.22 0.46 1.57
C ALA A 57 3.10 1.99 1.74
N LEU A 58 4.21 2.68 1.97
CA LEU A 58 4.24 4.13 2.15
C LEU A 58 3.86 4.90 0.88
N ARG A 59 4.22 4.41 -0.32
CA ARG A 59 3.75 4.97 -1.59
C ARG A 59 2.23 4.86 -1.74
N ARG A 60 1.66 3.68 -1.45
CA ARG A 60 0.21 3.47 -1.48
C ARG A 60 -0.54 4.33 -0.46
N ILE A 61 0.00 4.48 0.75
CA ILE A 61 -0.55 5.39 1.77
C ILE A 61 -0.53 6.83 1.27
N ARG A 62 0.56 7.29 0.66
CA ARG A 62 0.64 8.64 0.09
C ARG A 62 -0.37 8.89 -1.01
N GLU A 63 -0.67 7.88 -1.81
CA GLU A 63 -1.74 7.95 -2.83
C GLU A 63 -3.15 7.98 -2.23
N GLY A 64 -3.30 7.72 -0.93
CA GLY A 64 -4.57 7.77 -0.20
C GLY A 64 -5.12 6.41 0.24
N ALA A 65 -4.30 5.35 0.29
CA ALA A 65 -4.73 4.07 0.85
C ALA A 65 -4.99 4.19 2.36
N ALA A 66 -6.21 3.84 2.79
CA ALA A 66 -6.61 3.83 4.19
C ALA A 66 -6.16 2.56 4.92
N MET A 67 -5.95 1.47 4.18
CA MET A 67 -5.49 0.20 4.71
C MET A 67 -4.49 -0.46 3.76
N ILE A 68 -3.49 -1.12 4.33
CA ILE A 68 -2.49 -1.88 3.59
C ILE A 68 -2.61 -3.36 3.95
N ARG A 69 -2.55 -4.23 2.94
CA ARG A 69 -2.41 -5.67 3.10
C ARG A 69 -1.09 -6.14 2.50
N THR A 70 -0.45 -7.14 3.11
CA THR A 70 0.73 -7.75 2.47
C THR A 70 0.30 -8.63 1.31
N LYS A 71 0.97 -8.49 0.17
CA LYS A 71 0.77 -9.38 -0.97
C LYS A 71 1.26 -10.77 -0.58
N GLY A 72 0.47 -11.79 -0.86
CA GLY A 72 0.92 -13.17 -0.86
C GLY A 72 1.07 -13.66 -2.29
N GLU A 73 1.33 -14.95 -2.45
CA GLU A 73 1.09 -15.62 -3.71
C GLU A 73 -0.37 -16.06 -3.74
N ALA A 74 -1.23 -15.23 -4.36
CA ALA A 74 -2.65 -15.49 -4.38
C ALA A 74 -2.95 -16.77 -5.18
N GLY A 75 -3.67 -17.71 -4.57
CA GLY A 75 -4.14 -18.94 -5.24
C GLY A 75 -3.23 -20.16 -5.13
N THR A 76 -2.01 -20.06 -4.60
CA THR A 76 -1.11 -21.23 -4.44
C THR A 76 -1.25 -21.94 -3.09
N GLY A 77 -1.93 -21.34 -2.12
CA GLY A 77 -2.02 -21.85 -0.75
C GLY A 77 -0.71 -21.79 0.03
N ASN A 78 0.35 -21.21 -0.56
CA ASN A 78 1.67 -21.09 0.05
C ASN A 78 1.79 -19.79 0.86
N VAL A 79 1.90 -19.92 2.17
CA VAL A 79 1.98 -18.79 3.11
C VAL A 79 3.41 -18.20 3.20
N VAL A 80 4.42 -18.87 2.66
CA VAL A 80 5.84 -18.46 2.78
C VAL A 80 6.07 -17.05 2.25
N GLU A 81 5.49 -16.69 1.10
CA GLU A 81 5.65 -15.36 0.50
C GLU A 81 4.97 -14.27 1.34
N ALA A 82 3.78 -14.55 1.87
CA ALA A 82 3.11 -13.61 2.77
C ALA A 82 3.94 -13.36 4.04
N VAL A 83 4.48 -14.42 4.65
CA VAL A 83 5.35 -14.30 5.85
C VAL A 83 6.63 -13.54 5.53
N ARG A 84 7.23 -13.75 4.35
CA ARG A 84 8.42 -13.00 3.91
C ARG A 84 8.14 -11.51 3.83
N HIS A 85 7.05 -11.10 3.18
CA HIS A 85 6.68 -9.69 3.07
C HIS A 85 6.33 -9.06 4.41
N VAL A 86 5.57 -9.76 5.28
CA VAL A 86 5.27 -9.29 6.64
C VAL A 86 6.56 -9.06 7.43
N ARG A 87 7.50 -10.01 7.38
CA ARG A 87 8.80 -9.88 8.07
C ARG A 87 9.62 -8.72 7.52
N SER A 88 9.63 -8.51 6.20
CA SER A 88 10.31 -7.37 5.58
C SER A 88 9.74 -6.05 6.09
N VAL A 89 8.43 -5.86 5.99
CA VAL A 89 7.76 -4.62 6.42
C VAL A 89 8.00 -4.35 7.90
N MET A 90 7.82 -5.37 8.75
CA MET A 90 8.02 -5.20 10.20
C MET A 90 9.49 -4.99 10.57
N GLY A 91 10.42 -5.59 9.82
CA GLY A 91 11.86 -5.36 9.97
C GLY A 91 12.23 -3.90 9.66
N ASP A 92 11.75 -3.39 8.52
CA ASP A 92 11.97 -2.01 8.09
C ASP A 92 11.37 -1.02 9.09
N VAL A 93 10.17 -1.28 9.62
CA VAL A 93 9.54 -0.43 10.65
C VAL A 93 10.35 -0.41 11.94
N ARG A 94 10.89 -1.55 12.37
CA ARG A 94 11.75 -1.63 13.57
C ARG A 94 13.07 -0.89 13.37
N ALA A 95 13.67 -1.02 12.19
CA ALA A 95 14.88 -0.28 11.83
C ALA A 95 14.61 1.23 11.86
N LEU A 96 13.54 1.68 11.21
CA LEU A 96 13.14 3.09 11.15
C LEU A 96 12.83 3.67 12.53
N ARG A 97 12.27 2.88 13.45
CA ARG A 97 12.00 3.31 14.84
C ARG A 97 13.27 3.62 15.64
N ASN A 98 14.37 2.93 15.36
CA ASN A 98 15.63 3.06 16.08
C ASN A 98 16.66 3.94 15.36
N MET A 99 16.31 4.45 14.18
CA MET A 99 17.18 5.26 13.33
C MET A 99 17.14 6.73 13.79
N ASP A 100 18.28 7.42 13.70
CA ASP A 100 18.36 8.85 13.99
C ASP A 100 17.62 9.67 12.92
N ASP A 101 17.01 10.80 13.30
CA ASP A 101 16.17 11.60 12.41
C ASP A 101 16.92 12.10 11.16
N ASP A 102 18.23 12.32 11.27
CA ASP A 102 19.09 12.74 10.16
C ASP A 102 19.27 11.61 9.12
N GLU A 103 19.26 10.35 9.55
CA GLU A 103 19.40 9.17 8.68
C GLU A 103 18.09 8.77 7.99
N VAL A 104 16.94 9.14 8.58
CA VAL A 104 15.60 8.83 8.04
C VAL A 104 15.43 9.37 6.62
N PHE A 105 15.99 10.55 6.30
CA PHE A 105 15.92 11.10 4.93
C PHE A 105 16.66 10.25 3.91
N ALA A 106 17.85 9.76 4.27
CA ALA A 106 18.64 8.88 3.42
C ALA A 106 17.95 7.52 3.24
N TYR A 107 17.36 7.00 4.32
CA TYR A 107 16.60 5.75 4.29
C TYR A 107 15.31 5.86 3.47
N ALA A 108 14.52 6.92 3.63
CA ALA A 108 13.32 7.16 2.82
C ALA A 108 13.65 7.20 1.32
N LYS A 109 14.78 7.83 0.96
CA LYS A 109 15.28 7.83 -0.42
C LYS A 109 15.67 6.44 -0.91
N SER A 110 16.30 5.61 -0.08
CA SER A 110 16.72 4.26 -0.47
C SER A 110 15.54 3.31 -0.73
N ILE A 111 14.46 3.43 0.05
CA ILE A 111 13.24 2.63 -0.14
C ILE A 111 12.25 3.26 -1.15
N ALA A 112 12.64 4.38 -1.77
CA ALA A 112 11.81 5.21 -2.64
C ALA A 112 10.44 5.52 -2.00
N ALA A 113 10.44 5.76 -0.70
CA ALA A 113 9.27 6.16 0.06
C ALA A 113 9.20 7.69 0.13
N PRO A 114 7.99 8.26 0.26
CA PRO A 114 7.86 9.67 0.58
C PRO A 114 8.50 10.00 1.94
N THR A 115 9.24 11.10 2.00
CA THR A 115 9.75 11.68 3.25
C THR A 115 8.59 12.30 4.02
N ILE A 116 7.94 11.49 4.84
CA ILE A 116 6.89 11.94 5.76
C ILE A 116 7.54 12.16 7.13
N SER A 117 7.56 13.41 7.61
CA SER A 117 8.08 13.75 8.95
C SER A 117 7.25 13.14 10.10
N SER A 118 6.08 12.57 9.80
CA SER A 118 5.15 11.98 10.77
C SER A 118 5.26 10.46 10.91
N CYS A 119 6.30 9.81 10.38
CA CYS A 119 6.47 8.36 10.45
C CYS A 119 6.86 7.82 11.84
N ARG A 120 7.06 8.68 12.85
CA ARG A 120 7.18 8.20 14.23
C ARG A 120 5.77 7.85 14.75
N PRO A 121 5.52 6.59 15.17
CA PRO A 121 4.35 6.33 16.01
C PRO A 121 4.48 7.22 17.25
N SER A 122 3.47 8.04 17.52
CA SER A 122 3.38 8.82 18.75
C SER A 122 3.58 7.85 19.92
N SER A 123 4.59 8.16 20.74
CA SER A 123 4.93 7.44 21.97
C SER A 123 3.73 7.24 22.87
#